data_AF-W1V202-F1
#
_entry.id   AF-W1V202-F1
#
_cell.length_a   1.000
_cell.length_b   1.000
_cell.length_c   1.000
_cell.angle_alpha   90.00
_cell.angle_beta   90.00
_cell.angle_gamma   90.00
#
_symmetry.space_group_name_H-M   'P 1'
#
loop_
_entity.id
_entity.type
_entity.pdbx_description
1 polymer ?
#
loop_
_entity_poly.entity_id
_entity_poly.type
_entity_poly.pdbx_seq_one_letter_code
_entity_poly.pdbx_strand_id
1 'polypeptide(L)'
;MITRKEMTRMLLKEGLLSCLKNHSFESITVTLLCKTSGITRSTFYLHYSNIMEIVDDLVDDAIAYSKPGMVDNNNLQTIARTLSAASDSVSLREAYDSIFDRLPLCQRIIRRKKYLPLFLDEQISEYVLQRIIQCEKDRQGLVMAEALGVSFDVGVSIFLFLVHGLYAVNKQYKWSQSDQWLEAQRIIFEFAYRGLQSK
;
A
#
# COMPACT_ATOMS: atom_id res chain seq x y z
N MET A 1 -26.00 -2.05 -14.23
CA MET A 1 -26.83 -2.64 -13.16
C MET A 1 -25.95 -3.66 -12.45
N ILE A 2 -25.78 -3.56 -11.13
CA ILE A 2 -24.90 -4.48 -10.38
C ILE A 2 -25.58 -5.86 -10.31
N THR A 3 -24.85 -6.93 -10.63
CA THR A 3 -25.35 -8.30 -10.55
C THR A 3 -25.45 -8.76 -9.09
N ARG A 4 -26.30 -9.77 -8.82
CA ARG A 4 -26.40 -10.38 -7.48
C ARG A 4 -25.05 -10.90 -6.98
N LYS A 5 -24.24 -11.47 -7.88
CA LYS A 5 -22.88 -11.96 -7.58
C LYS A 5 -21.97 -10.82 -7.11
N GLU A 6 -21.95 -9.70 -7.81
CA GLU A 6 -21.15 -8.53 -7.45
C GLU A 6 -21.63 -7.91 -6.14
N MET A 7 -22.94 -7.82 -5.93
CA MET A 7 -23.52 -7.30 -4.68
C MET A 7 -23.11 -8.14 -3.47
N THR A 8 -23.15 -9.47 -3.57
CA THR A 8 -22.73 -10.35 -2.47
C THR A 8 -21.24 -10.25 -2.19
N ARG A 9 -20.38 -10.19 -3.22
CA ARG A 9 -18.94 -9.96 -3.02
C ARG A 9 -18.67 -8.62 -2.34
N MET A 10 -19.36 -7.56 -2.75
CA MET A 10 -19.26 -6.24 -2.10
C MET A 10 -19.64 -6.31 -0.62
N LEU A 11 -20.76 -6.95 -0.26
CA LEU A 11 -21.17 -7.10 1.13
C LEU A 11 -20.15 -7.86 1.98
N LEU A 12 -19.57 -8.93 1.45
CA LEU A 12 -18.53 -9.70 2.14
C LEU A 12 -17.22 -8.91 2.31
N LYS A 13 -16.82 -8.13 1.30
CA LYS A 13 -15.67 -7.22 1.37
C LYS A 13 -15.85 -6.15 2.45
N GLU A 14 -17.00 -5.47 2.47
CA GLU A 14 -17.33 -4.48 3.50
C GLU A 14 -17.43 -5.11 4.89
N GLY A 15 -18.02 -6.32 4.98
CA GLY A 15 -18.10 -7.08 6.21
C GLY A 15 -16.72 -7.41 6.78
N LEU A 16 -15.78 -7.85 5.93
CA LEU A 16 -14.42 -8.17 6.37
C LEU A 16 -13.67 -6.93 6.85
N LEU A 17 -13.74 -5.82 6.10
CA LEU A 17 -13.14 -4.54 6.52
C LEU A 17 -13.75 -4.03 7.84
N SER A 18 -15.04 -4.27 8.08
CA SER A 18 -15.70 -3.94 9.33
C SER A 18 -15.21 -4.82 10.48
N CYS A 19 -15.07 -6.13 10.27
CA CYS A 19 -14.51 -7.05 11.27
C CYS A 19 -13.07 -6.67 11.65
N LEU A 20 -12.21 -6.38 10.67
CA LEU A 20 -10.80 -6.01 10.90
C LEU A 20 -10.59 -4.73 11.73
N LYS A 21 -11.63 -3.89 11.89
CA LYS A 21 -11.53 -2.72 12.79
C LYS A 21 -11.54 -3.10 14.27
N ASN A 22 -12.14 -4.24 14.62
CA ASN A 22 -12.41 -4.64 15.99
C ASN A 22 -11.85 -6.03 16.35
N HIS A 23 -11.39 -6.79 15.36
CA HIS A 23 -10.94 -8.17 15.49
C HIS A 23 -9.63 -8.34 14.72
N SER A 24 -8.67 -9.08 15.27
CA SER A 24 -7.54 -9.59 14.50
C SER A 24 -8.04 -10.58 13.45
N PHE A 25 -7.38 -10.63 12.30
CA PHE A 25 -7.74 -11.52 11.20
C PHE A 25 -7.86 -12.99 11.66
N GLU A 26 -6.95 -13.44 12.53
CA GLU A 26 -6.92 -14.79 13.09
C GLU A 26 -8.24 -15.18 13.78
N SER A 27 -8.89 -14.22 14.44
CA SER A 27 -10.13 -14.44 15.17
C SER A 27 -11.38 -14.39 14.28
N ILE A 28 -11.26 -13.94 13.02
CA ILE A 28 -12.39 -13.80 12.11
C ILE A 28 -12.73 -15.17 11.52
N THR A 29 -13.89 -15.70 11.90
CA THR A 29 -14.43 -16.93 11.33
C THR A 29 -15.39 -16.63 10.17
N VAL A 30 -15.60 -17.60 9.27
CA VAL A 30 -16.62 -17.50 8.21
C VAL A 30 -18.00 -17.21 8.81
N THR A 31 -18.32 -17.80 9.96
CA THR A 31 -19.59 -17.55 10.68
C THR A 31 -19.72 -16.10 11.13
N LEU A 32 -18.67 -15.53 11.75
CA LEU A 32 -18.65 -14.13 12.17
C LEU A 32 -18.84 -13.21 10.96
N LEU A 33 -18.05 -13.43 9.91
CA LEU A 33 -18.10 -12.63 8.69
C LEU A 33 -19.48 -12.67 8.01
N CYS A 34 -20.06 -13.87 7.89
CA CYS A 34 -21.40 -14.07 7.35
C CYS A 34 -22.45 -13.28 8.14
N LYS A 35 -22.40 -13.34 9.48
CA LYS A 35 -23.30 -12.60 10.37
C LYS A 35 -23.14 -11.09 10.19
N THR A 36 -21.91 -10.59 10.18
CA THR A 36 -21.61 -9.16 9.97
C THR A 36 -22.09 -8.67 8.61
N SER A 37 -22.01 -9.51 7.58
CA SER A 37 -22.36 -9.15 6.20
C SER A 37 -23.84 -9.36 5.85
N GLY A 38 -24.63 -9.98 6.75
CA GLY A 38 -26.01 -10.38 6.45
C GLY A 38 -26.13 -11.46 5.37
N ILE A 39 -25.11 -12.32 5.23
CA ILE A 39 -25.01 -13.37 4.21
C ILE A 39 -25.02 -14.75 4.87
N THR A 40 -25.64 -15.75 4.24
CA THR A 40 -25.60 -17.14 4.76
C THR A 40 -24.27 -17.82 4.44
N ARG A 41 -23.84 -18.78 5.28
CA ARG A 41 -22.64 -19.58 5.02
C ARG A 41 -22.68 -20.29 3.67
N SER A 42 -23.83 -20.84 3.29
CA SER A 42 -24.00 -21.47 1.97
C SER A 42 -23.74 -20.48 0.85
N THR A 43 -24.21 -19.24 0.98
CA THR A 43 -23.96 -18.18 0.00
C THR A 43 -22.49 -17.75 0.00
N PHE A 44 -21.83 -17.65 1.16
CA PHE A 44 -20.39 -17.38 1.23
C PHE A 44 -19.60 -18.35 0.35
N TYR A 45 -19.84 -19.66 0.50
CA TYR A 45 -19.13 -20.69 -0.25
C TYR A 45 -19.48 -20.77 -1.74
N LEU A 46 -20.51 -20.05 -2.21
CA LEU A 46 -20.75 -19.86 -3.65
C LEU A 46 -19.84 -18.78 -4.25
N HIS A 47 -19.21 -17.94 -3.43
CA HIS A 47 -18.43 -16.79 -3.87
C HIS A 47 -16.96 -16.87 -3.49
N TYR A 48 -16.64 -17.48 -2.34
CA TYR A 48 -15.28 -17.62 -1.82
C TYR A 48 -15.11 -18.94 -1.08
N SER A 49 -13.95 -19.58 -1.22
CA SER A 49 -13.64 -20.84 -0.52
C SER A 49 -13.18 -20.59 0.92
N ASN A 50 -12.55 -19.44 1.16
CA ASN A 50 -11.99 -19.04 2.44
C ASN A 50 -11.92 -17.50 2.54
N ILE A 51 -11.56 -16.96 3.72
CA ILE A 51 -11.52 -15.51 3.95
C ILE A 51 -10.32 -14.85 3.24
N MET A 52 -9.20 -15.57 3.04
CA MET A 52 -8.03 -15.03 2.34
C MET A 52 -8.35 -14.64 0.89
N GLU A 53 -9.23 -15.37 0.20
CA GLU A 53 -9.67 -14.98 -1.14
C GLU A 53 -10.38 -13.62 -1.15
N ILE A 54 -11.02 -13.21 -0.04
CA ILE A 54 -11.61 -11.87 0.10
C ILE A 54 -10.51 -10.82 0.36
N VAL A 55 -9.47 -11.18 1.12
CA VAL A 55 -8.28 -10.32 1.31
C VAL A 55 -7.61 -10.05 -0.03
N ASP A 56 -7.38 -11.07 -0.86
CA ASP A 56 -6.83 -10.91 -2.21
C ASP A 56 -7.64 -9.92 -3.03
N ASP A 57 -8.94 -10.14 -3.06
CA ASP A 57 -9.91 -9.32 -3.76
C ASP A 57 -9.93 -7.85 -3.29
N LEU A 58 -9.71 -7.62 -1.99
CA LEU A 58 -9.63 -6.28 -1.39
C LEU A 58 -8.30 -5.60 -1.71
N VAL A 59 -7.20 -6.36 -1.72
CA VAL A 59 -5.88 -5.85 -2.13
C VAL A 59 -5.91 -5.47 -3.60
N ASP A 60 -6.50 -6.30 -4.45
CA ASP A 60 -6.65 -6.02 -5.88
C ASP A 60 -7.52 -4.78 -6.13
N ASP A 61 -8.63 -4.62 -5.39
CA ASP A 61 -9.44 -3.39 -5.43
C ASP A 61 -8.63 -2.15 -5.02
N ALA A 62 -7.79 -2.27 -3.99
CA ALA A 62 -6.95 -1.18 -3.50
C ALA A 62 -5.88 -0.78 -4.52
N ILE A 63 -5.21 -1.76 -5.13
CA ILE A 63 -4.21 -1.56 -6.19
C ILE A 63 -4.85 -0.89 -7.41
N ALA A 64 -5.98 -1.43 -7.88
CA ALA A 64 -6.71 -0.90 -9.04
C ALA A 64 -7.18 0.54 -8.79
N TYR A 65 -7.67 0.84 -7.58
CA TYR A 65 -8.09 2.18 -7.21
C TYR A 65 -6.95 3.21 -7.26
N SER A 66 -5.77 2.84 -6.77
CA SER A 66 -4.62 3.76 -6.73
C SER A 66 -4.09 4.12 -8.12
N LYS A 67 -4.50 3.42 -9.19
CA LYS A 67 -3.99 3.51 -10.56
C LYS A 67 -2.47 3.23 -10.63
N PRO A 68 -1.90 2.98 -11.82
CA PRO A 68 -0.45 2.99 -11.97
C PRO A 68 0.09 4.38 -11.61
N GLY A 69 0.95 4.47 -10.59
CA GLY A 69 1.63 5.73 -10.27
C GLY A 69 2.55 6.18 -11.40
N MET A 70 2.89 7.47 -11.45
CA MET A 70 3.93 7.97 -12.35
C MET A 70 5.27 7.42 -11.89
N VAL A 71 5.91 6.59 -12.72
CA VAL A 71 7.22 6.01 -12.45
C VAL A 71 8.07 6.18 -13.70
N ASP A 72 9.08 7.02 -13.56
CA ASP A 72 10.07 7.39 -14.55
C ASP A 72 11.45 7.47 -13.88
N ASN A 73 12.51 7.61 -14.67
CA ASN A 73 13.89 7.52 -14.18
C ASN A 73 14.29 8.66 -13.23
N ASN A 74 13.51 9.75 -13.19
CA ASN A 74 13.74 10.88 -12.28
C ASN A 74 12.78 10.87 -11.07
N ASN A 75 12.03 9.79 -10.84
CA ASN A 75 10.95 9.82 -9.85
C ASN A 75 11.46 10.11 -8.42
N LEU A 76 12.50 9.41 -7.97
CA LEU A 76 13.11 9.66 -6.66
C LEU A 76 13.72 11.07 -6.54
N GLN A 77 14.31 11.56 -7.63
CA GLN A 77 14.84 12.93 -7.68
C GLN A 77 13.73 13.97 -7.53
N THR A 78 12.63 13.80 -8.27
CA THR A 78 11.46 14.69 -8.19
C THR A 78 10.88 14.68 -6.79
N ILE A 79 10.68 13.50 -6.19
CA ILE A 79 10.15 13.37 -4.83
C ILE A 79 11.07 14.08 -3.82
N ALA A 80 12.37 13.77 -3.83
CA ALA A 80 13.33 14.34 -2.89
C ALA A 80 13.41 15.87 -3.03
N ARG A 81 13.56 16.38 -4.26
CA ARG A 81 13.64 17.84 -4.49
C ARG A 81 12.39 18.58 -4.04
N THR A 82 11.22 18.05 -4.35
CA THR A 82 9.95 18.69 -3.97
C THR A 82 9.76 18.72 -2.46
N LEU A 83 10.09 17.63 -1.75
CA LEU A 83 9.99 17.59 -0.29
C LEU A 83 11.04 18.46 0.40
N SER A 84 12.29 18.47 -0.09
CA SER A 84 13.36 19.28 0.50
C SER A 84 13.19 20.78 0.26
N ALA A 85 12.37 21.20 -0.72
CA ALA A 85 12.08 22.61 -0.99
C ALA A 85 11.11 23.24 0.03
N ALA A 86 10.39 22.45 0.81
CA ALA A 86 9.46 22.94 1.81
C ALA A 86 10.19 23.57 3.01
N SER A 87 9.71 24.73 3.45
CA SER A 87 10.31 25.51 4.54
C SER A 87 9.65 25.28 5.91
N ASP A 88 8.44 24.73 5.93
CA ASP A 88 7.63 24.52 7.13
C ASP A 88 6.69 23.31 6.95
N SER A 89 5.93 22.97 8.01
CA SER A 89 5.04 21.79 7.99
C SER A 89 3.89 21.93 7.00
N VAL A 90 3.38 23.14 6.76
CA VAL A 90 2.27 23.40 5.84
C VAL A 90 2.73 23.19 4.40
N SER A 91 3.80 23.86 3.99
CA SER A 91 4.40 23.70 2.65
C SER A 91 4.89 22.28 2.41
N LEU A 92 5.35 21.56 3.45
CA LEU A 92 5.76 20.16 3.32
C LEU A 92 4.57 19.24 3.06
N ARG A 93 3.41 19.52 3.66
CA ARG A 93 2.17 18.79 3.37
C ARG A 93 1.72 19.01 1.94
N GLU A 94 1.71 20.26 1.48
CA GLU A 94 1.37 20.62 0.10
C GLU A 94 2.33 19.96 -0.90
N ALA A 95 3.63 20.01 -0.62
CA ALA A 95 4.66 19.35 -1.43
C ALA A 95 4.40 17.84 -1.54
N TYR A 96 4.15 17.16 -0.42
CA TYR A 96 3.84 15.73 -0.39
C TYR A 96 2.57 15.38 -1.17
N ASP A 97 1.52 16.19 -1.05
CA ASP A 97 0.28 15.98 -1.77
C ASP A 97 0.44 16.20 -3.28
N SER A 98 1.31 17.13 -3.70
CA SER A 98 1.60 17.42 -5.12
C SER A 98 2.31 16.29 -5.85
N ILE A 99 3.10 15.49 -5.13
CA ILE A 99 3.82 14.33 -5.67
C ILE A 99 3.09 13.01 -5.44
N PHE A 100 1.83 13.05 -4.99
CA PHE A 100 1.13 11.85 -4.52
C PHE A 100 1.15 10.70 -5.54
N ASP A 101 0.93 10.99 -6.83
CA ASP A 101 0.91 9.98 -7.89
C ASP A 101 2.29 9.38 -8.20
N ARG A 102 3.37 10.02 -7.73
CA ARG A 102 4.75 9.56 -7.84
C ARG A 102 5.19 8.67 -6.68
N LEU A 103 4.45 8.66 -5.58
CA LEU A 103 4.81 7.89 -4.39
C LEU A 103 4.66 6.36 -4.61
N PRO A 104 5.42 5.53 -3.88
CA PRO A 104 5.24 4.08 -3.88
C PRO A 104 3.81 3.67 -3.55
N LEU A 105 3.34 2.54 -4.09
CA LEU A 105 1.92 2.16 -3.95
C LEU A 105 1.49 1.98 -2.48
N CYS A 106 2.38 1.51 -1.61
CA CYS A 106 2.13 1.44 -0.17
C CYS A 106 1.82 2.81 0.47
N GLN A 107 2.35 3.91 -0.07
CA GLN A 107 2.02 5.28 0.35
C GLN A 107 0.74 5.82 -0.28
N ARG A 108 0.34 5.30 -1.45
CA ARG A 108 -0.85 5.76 -2.18
C ARG A 108 -2.13 5.10 -1.70
N ILE A 109 -2.08 3.80 -1.37
CA ILE A 109 -3.29 3.04 -0.98
C ILE A 109 -3.97 3.63 0.27
N ILE A 110 -3.19 4.17 1.21
CA ILE A 110 -3.73 4.73 2.45
C ILE A 110 -4.65 5.94 2.27
N ARG A 111 -4.57 6.67 1.14
CA ARG A 111 -5.46 7.83 0.91
C ARG A 111 -6.96 7.44 0.99
N ARG A 112 -7.27 6.17 0.70
CA ARG A 112 -8.54 5.54 1.09
C ARG A 112 -8.36 4.82 2.42
N LYS A 113 -8.71 5.50 3.53
CA LYS A 113 -8.74 4.90 4.88
C LYS A 113 -9.56 3.61 4.98
N LYS A 114 -10.44 3.34 4.01
CA LYS A 114 -11.19 2.09 3.87
C LYS A 114 -10.28 0.85 3.88
N TYR A 115 -9.13 0.88 3.20
CA TYR A 115 -8.24 -0.29 3.10
C TYR A 115 -7.19 -0.37 4.20
N LEU A 116 -7.06 0.68 5.02
CA LEU A 116 -6.10 0.75 6.12
C LEU A 116 -6.13 -0.48 7.06
N PRO A 117 -7.28 -1.10 7.39
CA PRO A 117 -7.29 -2.29 8.25
C PRO A 117 -6.42 -3.45 7.73
N LEU A 118 -6.24 -3.59 6.42
CA LEU A 118 -5.38 -4.63 5.82
C LEU A 118 -3.89 -4.46 6.18
N PHE A 119 -3.47 -3.21 6.42
CA PHE A 119 -2.09 -2.84 6.72
C PHE A 119 -1.78 -2.83 8.22
N LEU A 120 -2.82 -2.74 9.04
CA LEU A 120 -2.71 -2.69 10.50
C LEU A 120 -2.72 -4.08 11.15
N ASP A 121 -3.32 -5.06 10.49
CA ASP A 121 -3.41 -6.42 11.02
C ASP A 121 -2.07 -7.17 10.92
N GLU A 122 -1.60 -7.74 12.03
CA GLU A 122 -0.27 -8.37 12.11
C GLU A 122 -0.15 -9.64 11.26
N GLN A 123 -1.24 -10.37 11.03
CA GLN A 123 -1.21 -11.63 10.31
C GLN A 123 -1.21 -11.42 8.79
N ILE A 124 -1.99 -10.46 8.30
CA ILE A 124 -2.13 -10.23 6.85
C ILE A 124 -1.29 -9.07 6.31
N SER A 125 -0.78 -8.18 7.15
CA SER A 125 -0.03 -6.99 6.68
C SER A 125 1.18 -7.33 5.82
N GLU A 126 1.96 -8.36 6.19
CA GLU A 126 3.11 -8.80 5.39
C GLU A 126 2.66 -9.40 4.05
N TYR A 127 1.58 -10.19 4.06
CA TYR A 127 1.01 -10.74 2.83
C TYR A 127 0.56 -9.63 1.87
N VAL A 128 -0.10 -8.59 2.39
CA VAL A 128 -0.53 -7.41 1.62
C VAL A 128 0.67 -6.67 1.03
N LEU A 129 1.75 -6.49 1.81
CA LEU A 129 2.98 -5.88 1.32
C LEU A 129 3.60 -6.70 0.18
N GLN A 130 3.69 -8.03 0.33
CA GLN A 130 4.21 -8.90 -0.73
C GLN A 130 3.40 -8.80 -2.01
N ARG A 131 2.06 -8.71 -1.93
CA ARG A 131 1.20 -8.48 -3.10
C ARG A 131 1.53 -7.15 -3.79
N ILE A 132 1.70 -6.07 -3.04
CA ILE A 132 2.10 -4.75 -3.58
C ILE A 132 3.47 -4.84 -4.27
N ILE A 133 4.44 -5.50 -3.63
CA ILE A 133 5.78 -5.69 -4.18
C ILE A 133 5.71 -6.45 -5.51
N GLN A 134 4.96 -7.55 -5.58
CA GLN A 134 4.83 -8.32 -6.82
C GLN A 134 4.23 -7.51 -7.96
N CYS A 135 3.31 -6.60 -7.67
CA CYS A 135 2.73 -5.72 -8.68
C CYS A 135 3.67 -4.62 -9.20
N GLU A 136 4.63 -4.18 -8.38
CA GLU A 136 5.51 -3.04 -8.72
C GLU A 136 6.95 -3.44 -9.09
N LYS A 137 7.41 -4.64 -8.70
CA LYS A 137 8.83 -5.04 -8.76
C LYS A 137 9.46 -4.91 -10.13
N ASP A 138 8.75 -5.24 -11.21
CA ASP A 138 9.36 -5.27 -12.55
C ASP A 138 9.62 -3.85 -13.03
N ARG A 139 8.62 -2.98 -12.89
CA ARG A 139 8.72 -1.57 -13.26
C ARG A 139 9.71 -0.83 -12.37
N GLN A 140 9.64 -1.01 -11.05
CA GLN A 140 10.53 -0.31 -10.11
C GLN A 140 11.96 -0.85 -10.20
N GLY A 141 12.12 -2.17 -10.30
CA GLY A 141 13.41 -2.83 -10.45
C GLY A 141 14.16 -2.37 -11.70
N LEU A 142 13.45 -2.22 -12.84
CA LEU A 142 14.03 -1.67 -14.06
C LEU A 142 14.52 -0.23 -13.86
N VAL A 143 13.69 0.64 -13.28
CA VAL A 143 14.08 2.04 -12.99
C VAL A 143 15.31 2.12 -12.08
N MET A 144 15.36 1.30 -11.02
CA MET A 144 16.51 1.26 -10.12
C MET A 144 17.77 0.74 -10.83
N ALA A 145 17.63 -0.31 -11.65
CA ALA A 145 18.72 -0.89 -12.40
C ALA A 145 19.32 0.10 -13.40
N GLU A 146 18.47 0.82 -14.14
CA GLU A 146 18.89 1.86 -15.09
C GLU A 146 19.56 3.04 -14.39
N ALA A 147 18.94 3.56 -13.33
CA ALA A 147 19.48 4.69 -12.57
C ALA A 147 20.87 4.39 -11.97
N LEU A 148 21.09 3.15 -11.53
CA LEU A 148 22.35 2.73 -10.92
C LEU A 148 23.33 2.08 -11.91
N GLY A 149 22.92 1.80 -13.15
CA GLY A 149 23.72 1.02 -14.11
C GLY A 149 24.15 -0.34 -13.55
N VAL A 150 23.21 -1.09 -12.96
CA VAL A 150 23.41 -2.44 -12.38
C VAL A 150 22.47 -3.45 -13.07
N SER A 151 22.58 -4.74 -12.72
CA SER A 151 21.66 -5.75 -13.24
C SER A 151 20.24 -5.55 -12.70
N PHE A 152 19.26 -6.09 -13.43
CA PHE A 152 17.85 -6.06 -13.02
C PHE A 152 17.63 -6.62 -11.62
N ASP A 153 18.20 -7.79 -11.30
CA ASP A 153 18.04 -8.43 -9.98
C ASP A 153 18.62 -7.57 -8.83
N VAL A 154 19.72 -6.87 -9.08
CA VAL A 154 20.28 -5.92 -8.11
C VAL A 154 19.35 -4.69 -7.98
N GLY A 155 18.82 -4.17 -9.09
CA GLY A 155 17.81 -3.10 -9.05
C GLY A 155 16.55 -3.48 -8.26
N VAL A 156 16.05 -4.71 -8.44
CA VAL A 156 14.95 -5.26 -7.63
C VAL A 156 15.33 -5.33 -6.15
N SER A 157 16.55 -5.71 -5.82
CA SER A 157 17.03 -5.75 -4.42
C SER A 157 17.00 -4.36 -3.76
N ILE A 158 17.36 -3.31 -4.51
CA ILE A 158 17.27 -1.92 -4.03
C ILE A 158 15.80 -1.51 -3.83
N PHE A 159 14.92 -1.83 -4.78
CA PHE A 159 13.49 -1.58 -4.64
C PHE A 159 12.91 -2.26 -3.39
N LEU A 160 13.25 -3.54 -3.16
CA LEU A 160 12.82 -4.30 -1.99
C LEU A 160 13.28 -3.65 -0.69
N PHE A 161 14.54 -3.24 -0.60
CA PHE A 161 15.06 -2.52 0.56
C PHE A 161 14.25 -1.26 0.86
N LEU A 162 14.01 -0.43 -0.17
CA LEU A 162 13.29 0.84 -0.02
C LEU A 162 11.82 0.65 0.39
N VAL A 163 11.10 -0.28 -0.26
CA VAL A 163 9.67 -0.49 0.02
C VAL A 163 9.45 -1.09 1.41
N HIS A 164 10.28 -2.02 1.85
CA HIS A 164 10.23 -2.56 3.22
C HIS A 164 10.58 -1.49 4.26
N GLY A 165 11.60 -0.65 4.00
CA GLY A 165 11.95 0.46 4.88
C GLY A 165 10.81 1.47 5.04
N LEU A 166 10.21 1.91 3.93
CA LEU A 166 9.05 2.81 3.94
C LEU A 166 7.86 2.20 4.68
N TYR A 167 7.60 0.91 4.46
CA TYR A 167 6.52 0.18 5.12
C TYR A 167 6.71 0.11 6.63
N ALA A 168 7.91 -0.25 7.09
CA ALA A 168 8.24 -0.33 8.50
C ALA A 168 8.04 1.01 9.22
N VAL A 169 8.48 2.10 8.59
CA VAL A 169 8.27 3.47 9.09
C VAL A 169 6.77 3.79 9.16
N ASN A 170 6.00 3.51 8.10
CA ASN A 170 4.54 3.72 8.12
C ASN A 170 3.86 2.97 9.27
N LYS A 171 4.25 1.70 9.49
CA LYS A 171 3.74 0.87 10.60
C LYS A 171 4.11 1.47 11.96
N GLN A 172 5.35 1.92 12.15
CA GLN A 172 5.81 2.57 13.38
C GLN A 172 4.96 3.81 13.73
N TYR A 173 4.64 4.64 12.73
CA TYR A 173 3.81 5.83 12.89
C TYR A 173 2.29 5.53 12.88
N LYS A 174 1.90 4.25 12.91
CA LYS A 174 0.51 3.78 12.87
C LYS A 174 -0.27 4.41 11.72
N TRP A 175 0.41 4.68 10.60
CA TRP A 175 -0.22 5.24 9.41
C TRP A 175 -0.94 6.59 9.65
N SER A 176 -0.54 7.34 10.68
CA SER A 176 -1.24 8.55 11.14
C SER A 176 -1.03 9.78 10.24
N GLN A 177 -0.02 9.77 9.36
CA GLN A 177 0.39 10.90 8.52
C GLN A 177 0.61 12.22 9.30
N SER A 178 1.16 12.13 10.52
CA SER A 178 1.51 13.27 11.34
C SER A 178 2.67 14.10 10.75
N ASP A 179 2.89 15.32 11.27
CA ASP A 179 4.01 16.17 10.88
C ASP A 179 5.37 15.47 11.07
N GLN A 180 5.53 14.72 12.17
CA GLN A 180 6.74 13.94 12.42
C GLN A 180 6.93 12.81 11.40
N TRP A 181 5.85 12.12 11.03
CA TRP A 181 5.90 11.10 10.00
C TRP A 181 6.28 11.71 8.65
N LEU A 182 5.72 12.87 8.33
CA LEU A 182 5.99 13.56 7.08
C LEU A 182 7.44 14.05 7.01
N GLU A 183 7.95 14.56 8.11
CA GLU A 183 9.37 14.91 8.25
C GLU A 183 10.26 13.68 8.06
N ALA A 184 9.89 12.53 8.63
CA ALA A 184 10.59 11.27 8.38
C ALA A 184 10.55 10.89 6.88
N GLN A 185 9.41 11.02 6.19
CA GLN A 185 9.31 10.77 4.76
C GLN A 185 10.27 11.67 3.95
N ARG A 186 10.31 12.97 4.26
CA ARG A 186 11.24 13.93 3.64
C ARG A 186 12.68 13.44 3.73
N ILE A 187 13.14 13.13 4.94
CA ILE A 187 14.52 12.67 5.18
C ILE A 187 14.79 11.32 4.51
N ILE A 188 13.85 10.39 4.53
CA ILE A 188 14.02 9.06 3.90
C ILE A 188 14.16 9.18 2.38
N PHE A 189 13.30 9.97 1.72
CA PHE A 189 13.40 10.16 0.27
C PHE A 189 14.66 10.92 -0.12
N GLU A 190 15.08 11.91 0.68
CA GLU A 190 16.35 12.60 0.47
C GLU A 190 17.56 11.66 0.65
N PHE A 191 17.56 10.84 1.71
CA PHE A 191 18.58 9.83 1.95
C PHE A 191 18.66 8.83 0.79
N ALA A 192 17.52 8.28 0.36
CA ALA A 192 17.44 7.35 -0.76
C ALA A 192 17.97 7.99 -2.04
N TYR A 193 17.52 9.20 -2.37
CA TYR A 193 17.97 9.91 -3.56
C TYR A 193 19.49 10.15 -3.53
N ARG A 194 20.03 10.76 -2.48
CA ARG A 194 21.47 11.04 -2.37
C ARG A 194 22.32 9.76 -2.38
N GLY A 195 21.86 8.69 -1.72
CA GLY A 195 22.55 7.40 -1.72
C GLY A 195 22.69 6.81 -3.13
N LEU A 196 21.64 6.90 -3.94
CA LEU A 196 21.63 6.40 -5.33
C LEU A 196 22.48 7.25 -6.29
N GLN A 197 22.82 8.49 -5.93
CA GLN A 197 23.68 9.35 -6.75
C GLN A 197 25.17 9.10 -6.57
N SER A 198 25.58 8.32 -5.57
CA SER A 198 27.00 8.05 -5.29
C SER A 198 27.59 7.04 -6.29
N LYS A 199 27.95 7.56 -7.47
CA LYS A 199 29.01 7.01 -8.34
C LYS A 199 30.15 8.01 -8.42
#